data_AF-A0A6B2KZQ2-F1
#
_entry.id   AF-A0A6B2KZQ2-F1
#
_cell.length_a   1.000
_cell.length_b   1.000
_cell.length_c   1.000
_cell.angle_alpha   90.00
_cell.angle_beta   90.00
_cell.angle_gamma   90.00
#
_symmetry.space_group_name_H-M   'P 1'
#
loop_
_entity.id
_entity.type
_entity.pdbx_description
1 polymer ?
#
loop_
_entity_poly.entity_id
_entity_poly.type
_entity_poly.pdbx_seq_one_letter_code
_entity_poly.pdbx_strand_id
1 'polypeptide(L)'
;MFNVYSQQFGATLPFQANSLCFDKRMIFACNESKLHCIVPPPTEYRIKKMIDAGHVNGARRLLLEAHKQINNPASLFTYAGDYLFKELKFEYAFPYYTSAIKDYALIKRLIRQYPKLSDKPLSPPEKTLEEIMNDKNLDPKARDTVLKEAKSTFLNWLKAITEKKKIRPDAELKSELNLAMIKLYAEVRPNELQSFTSTLEDRFDNEDSVITYLTASNRLDSLAILHRNMKRYKAALEIWRKLGQGQKDSEVYENETVALLSKISDFTLVKEYSRWIYEKNPKKFKLIWKSDTSDIPIHFIHTFLESINPQIKAFYLKDLILKKKTQDRHHFAELADLYLDAIIKFQDTHRIPEDKLIFMEPLLEEPTKGKPDKSTPEQRMAYLRKKFALFLRGSSFYLIDNHKALLNKIKDYPLRYEKIELNAIGGNHEEAIRLFRKSSDTEAVEKYCGLYKVPVEIDAALDEVLLGSLAHFNPTSNNPRMHALFKIYIEEKNIDKAVELLNKYPGSFDPGLVLKDLPPQTDFLQVSKFLMNSFKLMSHKLHMALVTYNLEKSSNLSLKLEIGKIEETKFRIDRDTVCAISGEKIGDQAFYRYPNGTIALAKKVEESRDTKYVCPKEKIDFRKEPWKYT
;
A
#
# COMPACT_ATOMS: atom_id res chain seq x y z
N MET A 1 35.50 -53.49 34.12
CA MET A 1 36.61 -53.41 33.15
C MET A 1 36.04 -53.56 31.75
N PHE A 2 36.55 -52.81 30.78
CA PHE A 2 36.17 -53.06 29.37
C PHE A 2 36.75 -54.40 28.95
N ASN A 3 35.91 -55.36 28.56
CA ASN A 3 36.40 -56.67 28.13
C ASN A 3 36.67 -56.63 26.63
N VAL A 4 37.96 -56.60 26.29
CA VAL A 4 38.51 -56.43 24.94
C VAL A 4 37.97 -57.46 23.94
N TYR A 5 37.64 -58.67 24.38
CA TYR A 5 37.12 -59.74 23.51
C TYR A 5 35.64 -59.59 23.16
N SER A 6 34.85 -59.00 24.06
CA SER A 6 33.39 -58.89 23.89
C SER A 6 32.94 -57.52 23.37
N GLN A 7 33.86 -56.54 23.31
CA GLN A 7 33.54 -55.13 23.09
C GLN A 7 32.41 -54.60 23.98
N GLN A 8 32.27 -55.16 25.19
CA GLN A 8 31.25 -54.80 26.16
C GLN A 8 31.87 -54.48 27.53
N PHE A 9 31.16 -53.65 28.30
CA PHE A 9 31.51 -53.37 29.68
C PHE A 9 31.20 -54.59 30.56
N GLY A 10 32.23 -55.35 30.92
CA GLY A 10 32.15 -56.41 31.92
C GLY A 10 32.44 -55.86 33.33
N ALA A 11 31.64 -56.22 34.31
CA ALA A 11 32.02 -56.04 35.72
C ALA A 11 32.56 -57.37 36.24
N THR A 12 33.76 -57.38 36.80
CA THR A 12 34.27 -58.50 37.59
C THR A 12 33.57 -58.48 38.94
N LEU A 13 32.90 -59.57 39.29
CA LEU A 13 32.25 -59.72 40.60
C LEU A 13 33.33 -60.04 41.64
N PRO A 14 33.33 -59.39 42.82
CA PRO A 14 34.36 -59.58 43.84
C PRO A 14 34.18 -60.88 44.66
N PHE A 15 33.37 -61.84 44.18
CA PHE A 15 33.06 -63.08 44.89
C PHE A 15 32.95 -64.27 43.93
N GLN A 16 33.25 -65.47 44.41
CA GLN A 16 33.03 -66.73 43.69
C GLN A 16 31.60 -67.23 43.94
N ALA A 17 30.90 -67.61 42.87
CA ALA A 17 29.53 -68.10 42.93
C ALA A 17 29.50 -69.59 42.55
N ASN A 18 28.79 -70.40 43.34
CA ASN A 18 28.62 -71.84 43.11
C ASN A 18 27.43 -72.13 42.18
N SER A 19 26.44 -71.22 42.16
CA SER A 19 25.29 -71.32 41.24
C SER A 19 24.73 -69.94 40.89
N LEU A 20 24.16 -69.84 39.69
CA LEU A 20 23.51 -68.63 39.16
C LEU A 20 22.05 -68.94 38.84
N CYS A 21 21.15 -68.07 39.27
CA CYS A 21 19.72 -68.14 38.96
C CYS A 21 19.27 -66.81 38.32
N PHE A 22 18.45 -66.91 37.26
CA PHE A 22 17.92 -65.76 36.56
C PHE A 22 16.40 -65.72 36.72
N ASP A 23 15.89 -64.67 37.34
CA ASP A 23 14.50 -64.26 37.20
C ASP A 23 14.46 -63.08 36.22
N LYS A 24 13.39 -62.93 35.45
CA LYS A 24 13.26 -62.17 34.19
C LYS A 24 13.85 -60.74 34.15
N ARG A 25 14.24 -60.16 35.30
CA ARG A 25 14.87 -58.84 35.43
C ARG A 25 16.12 -58.80 36.33
N MET A 26 16.44 -59.85 37.10
CA MET A 26 17.50 -59.84 38.11
C MET A 26 18.34 -61.12 38.04
N ILE A 27 19.65 -60.99 38.23
CA ILE A 27 20.55 -62.14 38.32
C ILE A 27 20.87 -62.37 39.79
N PHE A 28 20.61 -63.57 40.30
CA PHE A 28 20.99 -63.99 41.64
C PHE A 28 22.20 -64.92 41.55
N ALA A 29 23.20 -64.67 42.38
CA ALA A 29 24.40 -65.49 42.50
C ALA A 29 24.49 -66.01 43.93
N CYS A 30 24.58 -67.33 44.09
CA CYS A 30 24.62 -67.96 45.40
C CYS A 30 26.02 -68.51 45.70
N ASN A 31 26.47 -68.30 46.93
CA ASN A 31 27.61 -68.98 47.53
C ASN A 31 27.13 -69.78 48.76
N GLU A 32 27.96 -70.66 49.34
CA GLU A 32 27.57 -71.62 50.40
C GLU A 32 26.84 -71.00 51.60
N SER A 33 27.06 -69.71 51.86
CA SER A 33 26.47 -69.00 53.01
C SER A 33 25.60 -67.79 52.67
N LYS A 34 25.56 -67.33 51.40
CA LYS A 34 24.90 -66.06 51.03
C LYS A 34 24.31 -66.07 49.62
N LEU A 35 23.12 -65.52 49.49
CA LEU A 35 22.49 -65.19 48.21
C LEU A 35 22.74 -63.72 47.87
N HIS A 36 23.43 -63.46 46.76
CA HIS A 36 23.70 -62.12 46.25
C HIS A 36 22.75 -61.80 45.08
N CYS A 37 22.09 -60.64 45.11
CA CYS A 37 21.32 -60.13 43.99
C CYS A 37 22.15 -59.10 43.22
N ILE A 38 22.40 -59.35 41.93
CA ILE A 38 23.10 -58.42 41.04
C ILE A 38 22.07 -57.41 40.53
N VAL A 39 22.11 -56.22 41.12
CA VAL A 39 21.27 -55.10 40.73
C VAL A 39 22.05 -54.25 39.70
N PRO A 40 21.50 -53.95 38.52
CA PRO A 40 22.16 -53.04 37.60
C PRO A 40 22.27 -51.65 38.24
N PRO A 41 23.40 -50.94 38.08
CA PRO A 41 23.54 -49.60 38.62
C PRO A 41 22.49 -48.66 38.00
N PRO A 42 22.14 -47.55 38.67
CA PRO A 42 21.14 -46.59 38.19
C PRO A 42 21.37 -46.22 36.72
N THR A 43 20.28 -46.15 35.95
CA THR A 43 20.34 -45.91 34.50
C THR A 43 21.12 -44.63 34.16
N GLU A 44 21.01 -43.60 35.00
CA GLU A 44 21.78 -42.35 34.85
C GLU A 44 23.30 -42.57 34.94
N TYR A 45 23.75 -43.39 35.90
CA TYR A 45 25.17 -43.73 36.07
C TYR A 45 25.69 -44.55 34.87
N ARG A 46 24.87 -45.46 34.35
CA ARG A 46 25.20 -46.26 33.16
C ARG A 46 25.37 -45.37 31.93
N ILE A 47 24.47 -44.41 31.74
CA ILE A 47 24.52 -43.46 30.63
C ILE A 47 25.79 -42.60 30.72
N LYS A 48 26.10 -42.02 31.89
CA LYS A 48 27.33 -41.24 32.08
C LYS A 48 28.58 -42.04 31.77
N LYS A 49 28.68 -43.26 32.32
CA LYS A 49 29.83 -44.14 32.08
C LYS A 49 29.97 -44.56 30.61
N MET A 50 28.86 -44.75 29.90
CA MET A 50 28.88 -45.00 28.45
C MET A 50 29.35 -43.80 27.65
N ILE A 51 28.97 -42.59 28.05
CA ILE A 51 29.42 -41.34 27.42
C ILE A 51 30.92 -41.15 27.66
N ASP A 52 31.40 -41.33 28.89
CA ASP A 52 32.83 -41.22 29.24
C ASP A 52 33.69 -42.23 28.48
N ALA A 53 33.10 -43.39 28.16
CA ALA A 53 33.72 -44.44 27.35
C ALA A 53 33.61 -44.21 25.83
N GLY A 54 33.04 -43.09 25.38
CA GLY A 54 32.90 -42.74 23.96
C GLY A 54 31.73 -43.42 23.22
N HIS A 55 30.89 -44.23 23.89
CA HIS A 55 29.74 -44.91 23.29
C HIS A 55 28.47 -44.04 23.28
N VAL A 56 28.57 -42.83 22.72
CA VAL A 56 27.54 -41.79 22.83
C VAL A 56 26.22 -42.17 22.12
N ASN A 57 26.29 -42.90 20.99
CA ASN A 57 25.09 -43.35 20.26
C ASN A 57 24.30 -44.42 21.03
N GLY A 58 25.00 -45.34 21.72
CA GLY A 58 24.38 -46.33 22.59
C GLY A 58 23.76 -45.69 23.82
N ALA A 59 24.47 -44.72 24.41
CA ALA A 59 23.95 -43.88 25.49
C ALA A 59 22.68 -43.12 25.06
N ARG A 60 22.62 -42.61 23.82
CA ARG A 60 21.43 -41.92 23.28
C ARG A 60 20.20 -42.83 23.19
N ARG A 61 20.36 -44.04 22.64
CA ARG A 61 19.25 -45.00 22.53
C ARG A 61 18.70 -45.34 23.91
N LEU A 62 19.59 -45.67 24.84
CA LEU A 62 19.23 -45.96 26.23
C LEU A 62 18.53 -44.78 26.91
N LEU A 63 18.99 -43.55 26.66
CA LEU A 63 18.41 -42.34 27.23
C LEU A 63 17.04 -41.99 26.63
N LEU A 64 16.80 -42.30 25.34
CA LEU A 64 15.48 -42.16 24.71
C LEU A 64 14.49 -43.22 25.22
N GLU A 65 14.94 -44.47 25.38
CA GLU A 65 14.13 -45.57 25.90
C GLU A 65 13.77 -45.39 27.38
N ALA A 66 14.74 -44.98 28.19
CA ALA A 66 14.58 -44.78 29.64
C ALA A 66 14.14 -43.36 30.02
N HIS A 67 13.78 -42.50 29.06
CA HIS A 67 13.50 -41.07 29.29
C HIS A 67 12.45 -40.82 30.39
N LYS A 68 11.45 -41.70 30.52
CA LYS A 68 10.37 -41.60 31.53
C LYS A 68 10.81 -42.02 32.95
N GLN A 69 11.92 -42.73 33.08
CA GLN A 69 12.43 -43.28 34.35
C GLN A 69 13.58 -42.45 34.94
N ILE A 70 14.02 -41.40 34.23
CA ILE A 70 15.15 -40.56 34.58
C ILE A 70 14.62 -39.25 35.16
N ASN A 71 15.17 -38.81 36.29
CA ASN A 71 14.69 -37.61 36.99
C ASN A 71 14.99 -36.33 36.19
N ASN A 72 16.17 -36.24 35.57
CA ASN A 72 16.52 -35.11 34.72
C ASN A 72 17.21 -35.55 33.41
N PRO A 73 16.46 -35.90 32.36
CA PRO A 73 17.05 -36.35 31.11
C PRO A 73 17.79 -35.22 30.35
N ALA A 74 17.42 -33.96 30.57
CA ALA A 74 18.07 -32.82 29.91
C ALA A 74 19.53 -32.64 30.35
N SER A 75 19.84 -32.83 31.63
CA SER A 75 21.24 -32.72 32.10
C SER A 75 22.13 -33.80 31.49
N LEU A 76 21.60 -35.00 31.25
CA LEU A 76 22.31 -36.08 30.57
C LEU A 76 22.47 -35.81 29.06
N PHE A 77 21.46 -35.22 28.39
CA PHE A 77 21.61 -34.75 27.01
C PHE A 77 22.66 -33.63 26.91
N THR A 78 22.66 -32.66 27.83
CA THR A 78 23.69 -31.60 27.91
C THR A 78 25.07 -32.22 28.14
N TYR A 79 25.19 -33.21 29.03
CA TYR A 79 26.46 -33.90 29.31
C TYR A 79 27.00 -34.63 28.06
N ALA A 80 26.14 -35.34 27.33
CA ALA A 80 26.50 -35.98 26.06
C ALA A 80 26.93 -34.96 24.99
N GLY A 81 26.21 -33.84 24.89
CA GLY A 81 26.56 -32.73 24.01
C GLY A 81 27.91 -32.13 24.36
N ASP A 82 28.15 -31.83 25.65
CA ASP A 82 29.39 -31.22 26.16
C ASP A 82 30.60 -32.14 25.94
N TYR A 83 30.43 -33.46 26.09
CA TYR A 83 31.46 -34.44 25.74
C TYR A 83 31.83 -34.37 24.25
N LEU A 84 30.84 -34.43 23.36
CA LEU A 84 31.08 -34.36 21.91
C LEU A 84 31.64 -33.01 21.47
N PHE A 85 31.22 -31.92 22.13
CA PHE A 85 31.73 -30.57 21.88
C PHE A 85 33.21 -30.45 22.25
N LYS A 86 33.64 -31.03 23.39
CA LYS A 86 35.05 -31.12 23.79
C LYS A 86 35.89 -31.98 22.85
N GLU A 87 35.27 -32.99 22.25
CA GLU A 87 35.88 -33.80 21.19
C GLU A 87 35.82 -33.14 19.80
N LEU A 88 35.39 -31.87 19.71
CA LEU A 88 35.30 -31.07 18.47
C LEU A 88 34.35 -31.69 17.41
N LYS A 89 33.40 -32.52 17.83
CA LYS A 89 32.41 -33.20 16.97
C LYS A 89 31.09 -32.43 16.97
N PHE A 90 31.09 -31.22 16.40
CA PHE A 90 29.97 -30.27 16.49
C PHE A 90 28.66 -30.77 15.86
N GLU A 91 28.72 -31.38 14.68
CA GLU A 91 27.54 -31.93 13.99
C GLU A 91 26.79 -32.96 14.84
N TYR A 92 27.53 -33.74 15.63
CA TYR A 92 26.97 -34.75 16.51
C TYR A 92 26.51 -34.14 17.84
N ALA A 93 27.16 -33.08 18.34
CA ALA A 93 26.84 -32.44 19.62
C ALA A 93 25.49 -31.68 19.58
N PHE A 94 25.24 -30.90 18.53
CA PHE A 94 24.06 -30.03 18.42
C PHE A 94 22.69 -30.75 18.48
N PRO A 95 22.52 -31.96 17.91
CA PRO A 95 21.31 -32.77 18.13
C PRO A 95 21.03 -33.10 19.60
N TYR A 96 22.08 -33.35 20.41
CA TYR A 96 21.91 -33.56 21.86
C TYR A 96 21.48 -32.28 22.55
N TYR A 97 22.09 -31.14 22.22
CA TYR A 97 21.64 -29.84 22.74
C TYR A 97 20.19 -29.55 22.36
N THR A 98 19.78 -29.84 21.12
CA THR A 98 18.39 -29.69 20.68
C THR A 98 17.39 -30.47 21.54
N SER A 99 17.81 -31.64 22.03
CA SER A 99 17.01 -32.51 22.90
C SER A 99 17.11 -32.11 24.38
N ALA A 100 18.15 -31.36 24.76
CA ALA A 100 18.38 -30.86 26.10
C ALA A 100 17.69 -29.53 26.41
N ILE A 101 17.32 -28.74 25.39
CA ILE A 101 16.71 -27.42 25.57
C ILE A 101 15.39 -27.56 26.35
N LYS A 102 15.45 -27.11 27.61
CA LYS A 102 14.28 -26.85 28.46
C LYS A 102 14.14 -25.36 28.76
N ASP A 103 15.26 -24.63 28.79
CA ASP A 103 15.37 -23.22 29.11
C ASP A 103 16.37 -22.48 28.19
N TYR A 104 16.51 -21.16 28.40
CA TYR A 104 17.39 -20.29 27.63
C TYR A 104 18.86 -20.31 28.10
N ALA A 105 19.12 -20.88 29.29
CA ALA A 105 20.43 -20.85 29.93
C ALA A 105 21.48 -21.60 29.11
N LEU A 106 21.11 -22.76 28.54
CA LEU A 106 21.98 -23.52 27.64
C LEU A 106 22.38 -22.72 26.40
N ILE A 107 21.46 -21.94 25.82
CA ILE A 107 21.74 -21.14 24.62
C ILE A 107 22.65 -19.96 24.97
N LYS A 108 22.36 -19.24 26.07
CA LYS A 108 23.24 -18.16 26.56
C LYS A 108 24.66 -18.68 26.81
N ARG A 109 24.78 -19.85 27.46
CA ARG A 109 26.08 -20.52 27.70
C ARG A 109 26.79 -20.87 26.40
N LEU A 110 26.10 -21.49 25.44
CA LEU A 110 26.69 -21.86 24.15
C LEU A 110 27.12 -20.63 23.33
N ILE A 111 26.36 -19.53 23.35
CA ILE A 111 26.76 -18.27 22.70
C ILE A 111 28.05 -17.73 23.34
N ARG A 112 28.12 -17.72 24.68
CA ARG A 112 29.28 -17.21 25.43
C ARG A 112 30.54 -18.08 25.33
N GLN A 113 30.40 -19.35 24.96
CA GLN A 113 31.55 -20.20 24.61
C GLN A 113 32.30 -19.71 23.36
N TYR A 114 31.70 -18.82 22.56
CA TYR A 114 32.34 -18.10 21.47
C TYR A 114 32.60 -16.65 21.91
N PRO A 115 33.80 -16.30 22.41
CA PRO A 115 34.07 -15.01 23.04
C PRO A 115 33.80 -13.80 22.13
N LYS A 116 33.97 -13.96 20.82
CA LYS A 116 33.73 -12.89 19.83
C LYS A 116 32.25 -12.62 19.59
N LEU A 117 31.36 -13.55 19.93
CA LEU A 117 29.92 -13.47 19.62
C LEU A 117 29.11 -12.78 20.72
N SER A 118 29.44 -12.98 21.99
CA SER A 118 28.78 -12.30 23.11
C SER A 118 29.62 -11.14 23.65
N ASP A 119 28.96 -10.13 24.18
CA ASP A 119 29.61 -9.06 24.95
C ASP A 119 29.72 -9.44 26.45
N LYS A 120 29.05 -10.52 26.87
CA LYS A 120 29.06 -11.03 28.25
C LYS A 120 30.08 -12.17 28.40
N PRO A 121 30.88 -12.19 29.48
CA PRO A 121 31.84 -13.26 29.72
C PRO A 121 31.14 -14.58 30.02
N LEU A 122 31.81 -15.67 29.66
CA LEU A 122 31.42 -17.02 30.08
C LEU A 122 31.64 -17.16 31.59
N SER A 123 30.64 -17.67 32.31
CA SER A 123 30.79 -17.96 33.74
C SER A 123 31.71 -19.19 33.94
N PRO A 124 32.60 -19.20 34.94
CA PRO A 124 33.34 -20.42 35.30
C PRO A 124 32.38 -21.47 35.90
N PRO A 125 32.62 -22.79 35.74
CA PRO A 125 33.85 -23.46 35.27
C PRO A 125 33.91 -23.77 33.76
N GLU A 126 33.01 -23.23 32.95
CA GLU A 126 32.97 -23.52 31.52
C GLU A 126 34.18 -22.95 30.77
N LYS A 127 34.69 -23.73 29.79
CA LYS A 127 35.78 -23.32 28.91
C LYS A 127 35.28 -22.70 27.62
N THR A 128 35.99 -21.70 27.13
CA THR A 128 35.74 -21.12 25.78
C THR A 128 36.16 -22.11 24.69
N LEU A 129 35.64 -21.93 23.46
CA LEU A 129 36.05 -22.77 22.33
C LEU A 129 37.57 -22.69 22.07
N GLU A 130 38.15 -21.50 22.26
CA GLU A 130 39.59 -21.27 22.12
C GLU A 130 40.40 -22.05 23.17
N GLU A 131 39.94 -22.09 24.42
CA GLU A 131 40.55 -22.91 25.48
C GLU A 131 40.45 -24.41 25.19
N ILE A 132 39.31 -24.90 24.71
CA ILE A 132 39.12 -26.32 24.34
C ILE A 132 40.07 -26.70 23.19
N MET A 133 40.24 -25.81 22.21
CA MET A 133 41.18 -26.02 21.10
C MET A 133 42.63 -25.97 21.57
N ASN A 134 42.96 -25.14 22.56
CA ASN A 134 44.29 -25.08 23.18
C ASN A 134 44.61 -26.37 23.96
N ASP A 135 43.65 -26.91 24.72
CA ASP A 135 43.83 -28.19 25.45
C ASP A 135 44.17 -29.36 24.51
N LYS A 136 43.68 -29.31 23.26
CA LYS A 136 43.90 -30.34 22.23
C LYS A 136 45.19 -30.14 21.41
N ASN A 137 45.98 -29.10 21.69
CA ASN A 137 47.25 -28.80 21.01
C ASN A 137 47.15 -28.80 19.47
N LEU A 138 46.08 -28.23 18.91
CA LEU A 138 45.88 -28.17 17.45
C LEU A 138 46.84 -27.19 16.77
N ASP A 139 47.28 -27.52 15.56
CA ASP A 139 48.03 -26.61 14.68
C ASP A 139 47.19 -25.42 14.20
N PRO A 140 47.78 -24.24 13.90
CA PRO A 140 47.05 -23.04 13.49
C PRO A 140 46.09 -23.23 12.30
N LYS A 141 46.49 -24.00 11.29
CA LYS A 141 45.62 -24.29 10.13
C LYS A 141 44.43 -25.17 10.51
N ALA A 142 44.66 -26.17 11.36
CA ALA A 142 43.59 -27.03 11.88
C ALA A 142 42.63 -26.22 12.76
N ARG A 143 43.15 -25.27 13.55
CA ARG A 143 42.34 -24.35 14.35
C ARG A 143 41.38 -23.53 13.49
N ASP A 144 41.85 -22.93 12.40
CA ASP A 144 41.00 -22.13 11.52
C ASP A 144 39.90 -22.96 10.85
N THR A 145 40.22 -24.20 10.42
CA THR A 145 39.24 -25.11 9.84
C THR A 145 38.17 -25.51 10.85
N VAL A 146 38.59 -25.94 12.04
CA VAL A 146 37.69 -26.31 13.15
C VAL A 146 36.81 -25.13 13.55
N LEU A 147 37.35 -23.91 13.60
CA LEU A 147 36.61 -22.70 13.96
C LEU A 147 35.57 -22.32 12.88
N LYS A 148 35.90 -22.48 11.60
CA LYS A 148 34.92 -22.30 10.50
C LYS A 148 33.81 -23.35 10.54
N GLU A 149 34.16 -24.61 10.80
CA GLU A 149 33.20 -25.70 10.95
C GLU A 149 32.28 -25.46 12.16
N ALA A 150 32.86 -25.12 13.32
CA ALA A 150 32.12 -24.81 14.53
C ALA A 150 31.13 -23.65 14.33
N LYS A 151 31.57 -22.56 13.69
CA LYS A 151 30.70 -21.40 13.42
C LYS A 151 29.58 -21.72 12.42
N SER A 152 29.88 -22.49 11.37
CA SER A 152 28.88 -22.83 10.35
C SER A 152 27.82 -23.82 10.86
N THR A 153 28.24 -24.84 11.61
CA THR A 153 27.34 -25.79 12.28
C THR A 153 26.49 -25.10 13.34
N PHE A 154 27.09 -24.21 14.14
CA PHE A 154 26.37 -23.42 15.14
C PHE A 154 25.33 -22.48 14.51
N LEU A 155 25.68 -21.78 13.42
CA LEU A 155 24.75 -20.93 12.69
C LEU A 155 23.54 -21.74 12.16
N ASN A 156 23.78 -22.89 11.52
CA ASN A 156 22.71 -23.76 11.03
C ASN A 156 21.80 -24.24 12.17
N TRP A 157 22.39 -24.57 13.32
CA TRP A 157 21.66 -25.01 14.50
C TRP A 157 20.78 -23.89 15.09
N LEU A 158 21.31 -22.67 15.22
CA LEU A 158 20.54 -21.50 15.69
C LEU A 158 19.35 -21.22 14.77
N LYS A 159 19.54 -21.22 13.44
CA LYS A 159 18.44 -21.08 12.47
C LYS A 159 17.38 -22.16 12.65
N ALA A 160 17.78 -23.43 12.75
CA ALA A 160 16.84 -24.53 12.89
C ALA A 160 16.00 -24.45 14.17
N ILE A 161 16.54 -23.87 15.24
CA ILE A 161 15.84 -23.68 16.52
C ILE A 161 14.87 -22.50 16.46
N THR A 162 15.28 -21.39 15.84
CA THR A 162 14.44 -20.20 15.69
C THR A 162 13.27 -20.44 14.74
N GLU A 163 13.49 -21.12 13.60
CA GLU A 163 12.45 -21.45 12.61
C GLU A 163 11.42 -22.44 13.13
N LYS A 164 11.84 -23.48 13.86
CA LYS A 164 10.92 -24.50 14.41
C LYS A 164 10.05 -23.98 15.56
N LYS A 165 10.17 -22.69 15.92
CA LYS A 165 9.47 -22.02 17.04
C LYS A 165 9.46 -22.85 18.33
N LYS A 166 10.49 -23.70 18.53
CA LYS A 166 10.63 -24.54 19.73
C LYS A 166 10.82 -23.69 20.99
N ILE A 167 11.15 -22.41 20.81
CA ILE A 167 11.57 -21.49 21.85
C ILE A 167 10.87 -20.15 21.63
N ARG A 168 10.30 -19.58 22.69
CA ARG A 168 9.89 -18.17 22.75
C ARG A 168 10.93 -17.42 23.57
N PRO A 169 11.95 -16.76 22.98
CA PRO A 169 13.03 -16.15 23.75
C PRO A 169 12.52 -15.00 24.65
N ASP A 170 13.12 -14.85 25.83
CA ASP A 170 13.00 -13.63 26.65
C ASP A 170 13.68 -12.45 25.92
N ALA A 171 13.39 -11.21 26.33
CA ALA A 171 13.96 -10.02 25.68
C ALA A 171 15.50 -10.04 25.70
N GLU A 172 16.09 -10.51 26.80
CA GLU A 172 17.54 -10.60 26.98
C GLU A 172 18.21 -11.67 26.10
N LEU A 173 17.64 -12.88 25.98
CA LEU A 173 18.16 -13.88 25.04
C LEU A 173 17.97 -13.39 23.61
N LYS A 174 16.86 -12.73 23.30
CA LYS A 174 16.58 -12.24 21.95
C LYS A 174 17.65 -11.24 21.49
N SER A 175 18.07 -10.32 22.36
CA SER A 175 19.15 -9.37 22.03
C SER A 175 20.51 -10.06 21.90
N GLU A 176 20.89 -10.93 22.83
CA GLU A 176 22.16 -11.68 22.79
C GLU A 176 22.23 -12.62 21.57
N LEU A 177 21.12 -13.28 21.24
CA LEU A 177 20.97 -14.15 20.08
C LEU A 177 21.09 -13.37 18.76
N ASN A 178 20.41 -12.23 18.63
CA ASN A 178 20.47 -11.42 17.42
C ASN A 178 21.88 -10.87 17.17
N LEU A 179 22.57 -10.40 18.20
CA LEU A 179 23.97 -9.97 18.12
C LEU A 179 24.88 -11.12 17.65
N ALA A 180 24.76 -12.29 18.27
CA ALA A 180 25.54 -13.46 17.92
C ALA A 180 25.27 -13.93 16.48
N MET A 181 24.00 -13.94 16.05
CA MET A 181 23.62 -14.29 14.68
C MET A 181 24.15 -13.29 13.67
N ILE A 182 24.06 -11.98 13.90
CA ILE A 182 24.62 -10.96 13.00
C ILE A 182 26.13 -11.16 12.82
N LYS A 183 26.87 -11.35 13.92
CA LYS A 183 28.32 -11.61 13.87
C LYS A 183 28.65 -12.90 13.11
N LEU A 184 27.89 -13.99 13.35
CA LEU A 184 28.06 -15.26 12.64
C LEU A 184 27.74 -15.16 11.13
N TYR A 185 26.66 -14.48 10.76
CA TYR A 185 26.31 -14.25 9.36
C TYR A 185 27.38 -13.40 8.65
N ALA A 186 27.88 -12.35 9.29
CA ALA A 186 28.92 -11.50 8.73
C ALA A 186 30.22 -12.27 8.42
N GLU A 187 30.58 -13.25 9.26
CA GLU A 187 31.80 -14.03 9.11
C GLU A 187 31.65 -15.27 8.23
N VAL A 188 30.52 -15.99 8.30
CA VAL A 188 30.33 -17.29 7.62
C VAL A 188 29.57 -17.15 6.31
N ARG A 189 28.53 -16.31 6.25
CA ARG A 189 27.62 -16.18 5.09
C ARG A 189 27.20 -14.73 4.86
N PRO A 190 28.11 -13.86 4.37
CA PRO A 190 27.81 -12.44 4.20
C PRO A 190 26.67 -12.18 3.21
N ASN A 191 26.45 -13.07 2.23
CA ASN A 191 25.38 -12.93 1.23
C ASN A 191 23.98 -13.09 1.84
N GLU A 192 23.85 -13.83 2.95
CA GLU A 192 22.56 -14.05 3.64
C GLU A 192 22.31 -13.01 4.76
N LEU A 193 23.28 -12.12 5.02
CA LEU A 193 23.18 -11.15 6.11
C LEU A 193 22.05 -10.15 5.86
N GLN A 194 21.89 -9.65 4.63
CA GLN A 194 20.86 -8.68 4.29
C GLN A 194 19.44 -9.24 4.45
N SER A 195 19.22 -10.50 4.06
CA SER A 195 17.91 -11.14 4.24
C SER A 195 17.61 -11.36 5.72
N PHE A 196 18.60 -11.78 6.51
CA PHE A 196 18.43 -11.91 7.95
C PHE A 196 18.15 -10.57 8.64
N THR A 197 18.93 -9.50 8.35
CA THR A 197 18.70 -8.19 8.97
C THR A 197 17.34 -7.59 8.61
N SER A 198 16.81 -7.89 7.42
CA SER A 198 15.48 -7.45 7.03
C SER A 198 14.36 -8.03 7.91
N THR A 199 14.55 -9.24 8.47
CA THR A 199 13.57 -9.91 9.36
C THR A 199 13.60 -9.44 10.81
N LEU A 200 14.59 -8.61 11.18
CA LEU A 200 14.73 -8.08 12.53
C LEU A 200 13.85 -6.84 12.72
N GLU A 201 12.64 -7.01 13.24
CA GLU A 201 11.63 -5.93 13.33
C GLU A 201 11.71 -5.08 14.62
N ASP A 202 12.43 -5.52 15.65
CA ASP A 202 12.40 -4.90 16.99
C ASP A 202 13.68 -4.12 17.36
N ARG A 203 13.56 -3.23 18.35
CA ARG A 203 14.73 -2.65 19.05
C ARG A 203 15.40 -3.71 19.90
N PHE A 204 16.74 -3.70 19.97
CA PHE A 204 17.53 -4.66 20.74
C PHE A 204 18.43 -3.94 21.72
N ASP A 205 18.66 -4.47 22.91
CA ASP A 205 19.37 -3.73 23.97
C ASP A 205 20.86 -3.42 23.66
N ASN A 206 21.48 -4.15 22.72
CA ASN A 206 22.89 -4.01 22.35
C ASN A 206 23.11 -3.29 21.00
N GLU A 207 22.31 -2.26 20.68
CA GLU A 207 22.38 -1.59 19.36
C GLU A 207 23.77 -1.06 19.05
N ASP A 208 24.44 -0.44 20.02
CA ASP A 208 25.76 0.18 19.82
C ASP A 208 26.83 -0.88 19.48
N SER A 209 26.84 -2.03 20.15
CA SER A 209 27.74 -3.14 19.81
C SER A 209 27.54 -3.65 18.38
N VAL A 210 26.28 -3.77 17.93
CA VAL A 210 25.96 -4.20 16.56
C VAL A 210 26.43 -3.14 15.55
N ILE A 211 26.16 -1.86 15.83
CA ILE A 211 26.55 -0.73 14.97
C ILE A 211 28.07 -0.66 14.84
N THR A 212 28.80 -0.73 15.96
CA THR A 212 30.27 -0.72 15.98
C THR A 212 30.83 -1.90 15.18
N TYR A 213 30.27 -3.10 15.35
CA TYR A 213 30.73 -4.28 14.63
C TYR A 213 30.45 -4.21 13.11
N LEU A 214 29.25 -3.80 12.70
CA LEU A 214 28.90 -3.67 11.27
C LEU A 214 29.71 -2.56 10.59
N THR A 215 30.01 -1.48 11.32
CA THR A 215 30.90 -0.40 10.84
C THR A 215 32.33 -0.91 10.67
N ALA A 216 32.87 -1.62 11.67
CA ALA A 216 34.22 -2.19 11.62
C ALA A 216 34.38 -3.27 10.54
N SER A 217 33.34 -4.05 10.28
CA SER A 217 33.32 -5.08 9.24
C SER A 217 32.99 -4.55 7.83
N ASN A 218 32.82 -3.24 7.67
CA ASN A 218 32.47 -2.56 6.42
C ASN A 218 31.18 -3.12 5.76
N ARG A 219 30.21 -3.56 6.56
CA ARG A 219 28.91 -4.09 6.10
C ARG A 219 27.82 -3.03 6.19
N LEU A 220 28.02 -1.93 5.49
CA LEU A 220 27.18 -0.74 5.56
C LEU A 220 25.74 -0.97 5.07
N ASP A 221 25.52 -1.84 4.09
CA ASP A 221 24.17 -2.13 3.56
C ASP A 221 23.26 -2.73 4.63
N SER A 222 23.81 -3.71 5.38
CA SER A 222 23.10 -4.39 6.46
C SER A 222 22.87 -3.45 7.64
N LEU A 223 23.80 -2.53 7.90
CA LEU A 223 23.65 -1.47 8.90
C LEU A 223 22.53 -0.49 8.53
N ALA A 224 22.40 -0.11 7.26
CA ALA A 224 21.34 0.77 6.81
C ALA A 224 19.94 0.12 6.93
N ILE A 225 19.81 -1.16 6.60
CA ILE A 225 18.57 -1.95 6.81
C ILE A 225 18.23 -2.01 8.30
N LEU A 226 19.23 -2.24 9.16
CA LEU A 226 19.02 -2.26 10.61
C LEU A 226 18.54 -0.91 11.14
N HIS A 227 19.16 0.20 10.72
CA HIS A 227 18.72 1.54 11.08
C HIS A 227 17.30 1.86 10.60
N ARG A 228 16.90 1.38 9.42
CA ARG A 228 15.52 1.48 8.93
C ARG A 228 14.56 0.78 9.89
N ASN A 229 14.85 -0.46 10.26
CA ASN A 229 13.99 -1.25 11.15
C ASN A 229 13.91 -0.63 12.56
N MET A 230 15.01 -0.05 13.05
CA MET A 230 15.07 0.68 14.33
C MET A 230 14.42 2.08 14.30
N LYS A 231 13.81 2.49 13.18
CA LYS A 231 13.25 3.84 12.95
C LYS A 231 14.28 4.98 13.04
N ARG A 232 15.58 4.69 12.94
CA ARG A 232 16.67 5.68 12.85
C ARG A 232 16.86 6.12 11.40
N TYR A 233 15.81 6.69 10.80
CA TYR A 233 15.74 6.95 9.36
C TYR A 233 16.88 7.83 8.83
N LYS A 234 17.29 8.86 9.58
CA LYS A 234 18.39 9.76 9.19
C LYS A 234 19.70 9.00 8.95
N ALA A 235 20.06 8.10 9.87
CA ALA A 235 21.28 7.30 9.77
C ALA A 235 21.22 6.32 8.59
N ALA A 236 20.08 5.66 8.38
CA ALA A 236 19.87 4.77 7.23
C ALA A 236 20.05 5.51 5.89
N LEU A 237 19.38 6.66 5.74
CA LEU A 237 19.44 7.48 4.54
C LEU A 237 20.84 8.04 4.28
N GLU A 238 21.58 8.41 5.32
CA GLU A 238 22.96 8.89 5.17
C GLU A 238 23.90 7.79 4.66
N ILE A 239 23.74 6.56 5.16
CA ILE A 239 24.53 5.42 4.71
C ILE A 239 24.19 5.07 3.26
N TRP A 240 22.91 5.01 2.88
CA TRP A 240 22.52 4.78 1.48
C TRP A 240 22.97 5.89 0.54
N ARG A 241 22.99 7.15 0.99
CA ARG A 241 23.57 8.26 0.22
C ARG A 241 25.07 8.04 -0.03
N LYS A 242 25.84 7.67 1.01
CA LYS A 242 27.28 7.40 0.90
C LYS A 242 27.58 6.21 -0.02
N LEU A 243 26.83 5.11 0.12
CA LEU A 243 26.96 3.91 -0.72
C LEU A 243 26.55 4.19 -2.17
N GLY A 244 25.45 4.89 -2.36
CA GLY A 244 24.95 5.30 -3.67
C GLY A 244 25.91 6.23 -4.40
N GLN A 245 26.67 7.09 -3.71
CA GLN A 245 27.66 7.99 -4.33
C GLN A 245 28.97 7.27 -4.68
N GLY A 246 29.35 6.21 -3.95
CA GLY A 246 30.67 5.58 -4.07
C GLY A 246 30.76 4.28 -4.88
N GLN A 247 29.66 3.61 -5.24
CA GLN A 247 29.68 2.26 -5.84
C GLN A 247 28.89 2.09 -7.15
N LYS A 248 29.19 1.00 -7.88
CA LYS A 248 28.50 0.57 -9.12
C LYS A 248 27.06 0.11 -8.86
N ASP A 249 26.73 -0.38 -7.66
CA ASP A 249 25.38 -0.84 -7.26
C ASP A 249 24.45 0.29 -6.79
N SER A 250 24.60 1.49 -7.36
CA SER A 250 23.80 2.66 -6.99
C SER A 250 22.29 2.45 -7.12
N GLU A 251 21.87 1.61 -8.07
CA GLU A 251 20.46 1.45 -8.41
C GLU A 251 19.64 0.86 -7.25
N VAL A 252 20.24 -0.06 -6.48
CA VAL A 252 19.60 -0.72 -5.34
C VAL A 252 19.38 0.29 -4.21
N TYR A 253 20.40 1.07 -3.86
CA TYR A 253 20.32 2.07 -2.79
C TYR A 253 19.40 3.25 -3.13
N GLU A 254 19.33 3.63 -4.41
CA GLU A 254 18.33 4.59 -4.90
C GLU A 254 16.91 4.07 -4.66
N ASN A 255 16.65 2.79 -4.96
CA ASN A 255 15.33 2.19 -4.81
C ASN A 255 14.93 2.08 -3.32
N GLU A 256 15.86 1.66 -2.46
CA GLU A 256 15.63 1.61 -1.01
C GLU A 256 15.39 3.00 -0.40
N THR A 257 16.14 4.01 -0.86
CA THR A 257 15.94 5.40 -0.45
C THR A 257 14.57 5.91 -0.87
N VAL A 258 14.16 5.67 -2.12
CA VAL A 258 12.82 6.05 -2.62
C VAL A 258 11.71 5.31 -1.86
N ALA A 259 11.88 4.01 -1.60
CA ALA A 259 10.93 3.19 -0.85
C ALA A 259 10.79 3.60 0.62
N LEU A 260 11.84 4.16 1.22
CA LEU A 260 11.79 4.69 2.57
C LEU A 260 11.19 6.10 2.60
N LEU A 261 11.65 7.00 1.72
CA LEU A 261 11.15 8.38 1.64
C LEU A 261 9.66 8.45 1.29
N SER A 262 9.15 7.47 0.54
CA SER A 262 7.71 7.33 0.26
C SER A 262 6.86 7.00 1.49
N LYS A 263 7.44 6.44 2.55
CA LYS A 263 6.72 6.00 3.76
C LYS A 263 6.91 6.92 4.96
N ILE A 264 7.91 7.79 4.92
CA ILE A 264 8.24 8.70 6.02
C ILE A 264 7.33 9.92 6.00
N SER A 265 6.78 10.29 7.16
CA SER A 265 6.01 11.52 7.39
C SER A 265 6.88 12.74 7.74
N ASP A 266 8.14 12.53 8.14
CA ASP A 266 9.09 13.61 8.43
C ASP A 266 9.56 14.32 7.15
N PHE A 267 8.96 15.47 6.88
CA PHE A 267 9.28 16.31 5.73
C PHE A 267 10.72 16.82 5.71
N THR A 268 11.38 16.99 6.86
CA THR A 268 12.75 17.52 6.90
C THR A 268 13.74 16.54 6.28
N LEU A 269 13.58 15.24 6.57
CA LEU A 269 14.37 14.17 5.98
C LEU A 269 14.06 14.00 4.49
N VAL A 270 12.77 14.06 4.10
CA VAL A 270 12.38 14.02 2.68
C VAL A 270 13.03 15.18 1.91
N LYS A 271 13.05 16.39 2.48
CA LYS A 271 13.67 17.56 1.86
C LYS A 271 15.18 17.38 1.64
N GLU A 272 15.89 16.91 2.66
CA GLU A 272 17.35 16.76 2.61
C GLU A 272 17.78 15.64 1.65
N TYR A 273 17.15 14.47 1.77
CA TYR A 273 17.59 13.26 1.08
C TYR A 273 16.96 13.07 -0.30
N SER A 274 15.89 13.77 -0.64
CA SER A 274 15.37 13.72 -2.02
C SER A 274 16.29 14.46 -3.01
N ARG A 275 17.08 15.44 -2.58
CA ARG A 275 17.99 16.21 -3.44
C ARG A 275 19.04 15.36 -4.16
N TRP A 276 19.69 14.43 -3.45
CA TRP A 276 20.71 13.59 -4.08
C TRP A 276 20.12 12.59 -5.08
N ILE A 277 18.88 12.14 -4.84
CA ILE A 277 18.12 11.32 -5.81
C ILE A 277 17.78 12.16 -7.05
N TYR A 278 17.44 13.45 -6.90
CA TYR A 278 17.19 14.34 -8.02
C TYR A 278 18.45 14.55 -8.88
N GLU A 279 19.58 14.87 -8.24
CA GLU A 279 20.86 15.10 -8.91
C GLU A 279 21.33 13.87 -9.70
N LYS A 280 21.11 12.67 -9.15
CA LYS A 280 21.54 11.42 -9.77
C LYS A 280 20.55 10.86 -10.78
N ASN A 281 19.26 10.81 -10.43
CA ASN A 281 18.22 10.19 -11.26
C ASN A 281 16.85 10.91 -11.15
N PRO A 282 16.62 11.93 -12.00
CA PRO A 282 15.37 12.70 -12.01
C PRO A 282 14.10 11.88 -12.26
N LYS A 283 14.21 10.70 -12.89
CA LYS A 283 13.05 9.82 -13.14
C LYS A 283 12.60 9.12 -11.85
N LYS A 284 13.53 8.65 -11.03
CA LYS A 284 13.23 8.00 -9.75
C LYS A 284 12.78 8.99 -8.68
N PHE A 285 13.28 10.23 -8.73
CA PHE A 285 12.79 11.30 -7.86
C PHE A 285 11.25 11.45 -7.93
N LYS A 286 10.67 11.30 -9.12
CA LYS A 286 9.20 11.35 -9.31
C LYS A 286 8.46 10.22 -8.58
N LEU A 287 9.10 9.08 -8.32
CA LEU A 287 8.48 7.93 -7.65
C LEU A 287 8.29 8.17 -6.15
N ILE A 288 9.12 9.03 -5.53
CA ILE A 288 8.98 9.41 -4.10
C ILE A 288 7.56 9.93 -3.85
N TRP A 289 7.06 10.76 -4.76
CA TRP A 289 5.79 11.48 -4.65
C TRP A 289 4.57 10.73 -5.23
N LYS A 290 4.75 9.50 -5.73
CA LYS A 290 3.63 8.68 -6.25
C LYS A 290 2.88 7.91 -5.17
N SER A 291 3.54 7.66 -4.06
CA SER A 291 3.01 6.94 -2.91
C SER A 291 2.14 7.86 -2.04
N ASP A 292 1.27 7.29 -1.22
CA ASP A 292 0.39 8.02 -0.33
C ASP A 292 1.18 8.73 0.78
N THR A 293 1.77 9.88 0.45
CA THR A 293 2.27 10.85 1.43
C THR A 293 1.08 11.57 2.06
N SER A 294 0.16 10.83 2.69
CA SER A 294 -1.08 11.34 3.31
C SER A 294 -0.80 12.32 4.44
N ASP A 295 0.38 12.21 5.07
CA ASP A 295 0.66 12.86 6.34
C ASP A 295 1.41 14.20 6.18
N ILE A 296 1.98 14.47 5.00
CA ILE A 296 2.73 15.70 4.74
C ILE A 296 1.78 16.77 4.18
N PRO A 297 1.69 17.95 4.81
CA PRO A 297 0.85 19.03 4.29
C PRO A 297 1.26 19.45 2.87
N ILE A 298 0.27 19.54 1.99
CA ILE A 298 0.44 19.79 0.55
C ILE A 298 1.24 21.09 0.28
N HIS A 299 1.02 22.14 1.07
CA HIS A 299 1.70 23.43 0.90
C HIS A 299 3.24 23.32 1.06
N PHE A 300 3.74 22.51 2.00
CA PHE A 300 5.18 22.30 2.17
C PHE A 300 5.80 21.59 0.97
N ILE A 301 5.08 20.62 0.39
CA ILE A 301 5.48 19.93 -0.83
C ILE A 301 5.52 20.91 -2.00
N HIS A 302 4.54 21.81 -2.11
CA HIS A 302 4.49 22.82 -3.18
C HIS A 302 5.71 23.73 -3.18
N THR A 303 6.01 24.36 -2.04
CA THR A 303 7.15 25.28 -1.92
C THR A 303 8.48 24.57 -2.20
N PHE A 304 8.61 23.32 -1.77
CA PHE A 304 9.83 22.56 -2.01
C PHE A 304 10.01 22.12 -3.46
N LEU A 305 8.97 21.56 -4.08
CA LEU A 305 9.04 21.14 -5.49
C LEU A 305 9.27 22.34 -6.42
N GLU A 306 8.70 23.50 -6.09
CA GLU A 306 8.95 24.75 -6.80
C GLU A 306 10.41 25.19 -6.71
N SER A 307 11.04 25.06 -5.53
CA SER A 307 12.45 25.40 -5.35
C SER A 307 13.43 24.51 -6.13
N ILE A 308 13.02 23.29 -6.49
CA ILE A 308 13.86 22.33 -7.23
C ILE A 308 13.61 22.44 -8.73
N ASN A 309 12.37 22.20 -9.15
CA ASN A 309 12.01 22.20 -10.56
C ASN A 309 10.47 22.33 -10.73
N PRO A 310 9.98 23.41 -11.35
CA PRO A 310 8.56 23.61 -11.64
C PRO A 310 7.92 22.45 -12.43
N GLN A 311 8.68 21.73 -13.26
CA GLN A 311 8.16 20.59 -14.03
C GLN A 311 7.88 19.35 -13.18
N ILE A 312 8.58 19.18 -12.05
CA ILE A 312 8.30 18.09 -11.12
C ILE A 312 7.05 18.41 -10.30
N LYS A 313 6.87 19.69 -9.92
CA LYS A 313 5.63 20.17 -9.32
C LYS A 313 4.42 19.89 -10.21
N ALA A 314 4.52 20.17 -11.52
CA ALA A 314 3.46 19.85 -12.49
C ALA A 314 3.15 18.34 -12.57
N PHE A 315 4.17 17.48 -12.46
CA PHE A 315 3.97 16.03 -12.42
C PHE A 315 3.23 15.59 -11.16
N TYR A 316 3.64 16.10 -9.99
CA TYR A 316 2.99 15.81 -8.72
C TYR A 316 1.53 16.26 -8.70
N LEU A 317 1.27 17.50 -9.11
CA LEU A 317 -0.09 18.04 -9.23
C LEU A 317 -0.98 17.22 -10.16
N LYS A 318 -0.44 16.79 -11.31
CA LYS A 318 -1.17 15.92 -12.23
C LYS A 318 -1.53 14.58 -11.58
N ASP A 319 -0.59 13.92 -10.91
CA ASP A 319 -0.85 12.64 -10.24
C ASP A 319 -1.84 12.82 -9.07
N LEU A 320 -1.76 13.94 -8.35
CA LEU A 320 -2.66 14.30 -7.26
C LEU A 320 -4.10 14.54 -7.75
N ILE A 321 -4.27 15.29 -8.85
CA ILE A 321 -5.58 15.52 -9.47
C ILE A 321 -6.20 14.22 -10.01
N LEU A 322 -5.41 13.40 -10.72
CA LEU A 322 -5.92 12.20 -11.38
C LEU A 322 -6.18 11.03 -10.44
N LYS A 323 -5.31 10.80 -9.44
CA LYS A 323 -5.41 9.64 -8.55
C LYS A 323 -6.13 9.94 -7.24
N LYS A 324 -5.89 11.11 -6.65
CA LYS A 324 -6.47 11.49 -5.35
C LYS A 324 -7.80 12.26 -5.49
N LYS A 325 -8.28 12.50 -6.73
CA LYS A 325 -9.56 13.18 -7.06
C LYS A 325 -9.78 14.48 -6.27
N THR A 326 -8.72 15.24 -6.02
CA THR A 326 -8.85 16.50 -5.29
C THR A 326 -9.63 17.50 -6.14
N GLN A 327 -10.69 18.07 -5.59
CA GLN A 327 -11.53 19.08 -6.25
C GLN A 327 -11.09 20.53 -5.97
N ASP A 328 -9.87 20.71 -5.46
CA ASP A 328 -9.37 22.03 -5.07
C ASP A 328 -9.00 22.87 -6.30
N ARG A 329 -9.73 23.99 -6.48
CA ARG A 329 -9.55 24.94 -7.59
C ARG A 329 -8.13 25.50 -7.67
N HIS A 330 -7.43 25.66 -6.55
CA HIS A 330 -6.07 26.20 -6.53
C HIS A 330 -5.06 25.27 -7.21
N HIS A 331 -5.19 23.95 -7.02
CA HIS A 331 -4.30 22.97 -7.65
C HIS A 331 -4.47 22.93 -9.18
N PHE A 332 -5.71 23.05 -9.66
CA PHE A 332 -5.98 23.14 -11.10
C PHE A 332 -5.40 24.42 -11.71
N ALA A 333 -5.56 25.55 -11.02
CA ALA A 333 -5.02 26.84 -11.46
C ALA A 333 -3.49 26.85 -11.54
N GLU A 334 -2.84 26.32 -10.51
CA GLU A 334 -1.38 26.24 -10.42
C GLU A 334 -0.80 25.28 -11.46
N LEU A 335 -1.47 24.14 -11.71
CA LEU A 335 -1.08 23.23 -12.78
C LEU A 335 -1.26 23.88 -14.16
N ALA A 336 -2.34 24.65 -14.37
CA ALA A 336 -2.54 25.40 -15.61
C ALA A 336 -1.41 26.41 -15.84
N ASP A 337 -1.02 27.12 -14.79
CA ASP A 337 0.06 28.11 -14.84
C ASP A 337 1.41 27.45 -15.17
N LEU A 338 1.72 26.31 -14.55
CA LEU A 338 2.94 25.55 -14.84
C LEU A 338 2.99 25.01 -16.28
N TYR A 339 1.85 24.59 -16.84
CA TYR A 339 1.79 24.20 -18.25
C TYR A 339 2.01 25.40 -19.17
N LEU A 340 1.40 26.55 -18.87
CA LEU A 340 1.62 27.77 -19.64
C LEU A 340 3.07 28.23 -19.58
N ASP A 341 3.68 28.28 -18.41
CA ASP A 341 5.10 28.63 -18.24
C ASP A 341 6.01 27.69 -19.03
N ALA A 342 5.67 26.39 -19.09
CA ALA A 342 6.39 25.41 -19.89
C ALA A 342 6.29 25.72 -21.39
N ILE A 343 5.09 26.04 -21.87
CA ILE A 343 4.82 26.37 -23.27
C ILE A 343 5.50 27.69 -23.66
N ILE A 344 5.37 28.72 -22.82
CA ILE A 344 5.98 30.04 -23.02
C ILE A 344 7.50 29.92 -23.11
N LYS A 345 8.15 29.27 -22.12
CA LYS A 345 9.61 29.06 -22.14
C LYS A 345 10.06 28.31 -23.39
N PHE A 346 9.28 27.31 -23.82
CA PHE A 346 9.59 26.56 -25.03
C PHE A 346 9.45 27.42 -26.29
N GLN A 347 8.42 28.25 -26.36
CA GLN A 347 8.16 29.19 -27.45
C GLN A 347 9.23 30.28 -27.53
N ASP A 348 9.65 30.85 -26.40
CA ASP A 348 10.72 31.86 -26.33
C ASP A 348 12.06 31.28 -26.79
N THR A 349 12.32 30.01 -26.48
CA THR A 349 13.58 29.33 -26.85
C THR A 349 13.63 28.98 -28.34
N HIS A 350 12.53 28.51 -28.94
CA HIS A 350 12.53 27.93 -30.29
C HIS A 350 11.85 28.79 -31.36
N ARG A 351 11.10 29.84 -30.98
CA ARG A 351 10.37 30.79 -31.86
C ARG A 351 9.64 30.11 -33.02
N ILE A 352 8.83 29.10 -32.71
CA ILE A 352 8.17 28.26 -33.71
C ILE A 352 6.94 29.02 -34.28
N PRO A 353 6.84 29.22 -35.60
CA PRO A 353 5.67 29.86 -36.23
C PRO A 353 4.41 29.00 -36.08
N GLU A 354 3.27 29.64 -35.81
CA GLU A 354 1.99 28.97 -35.55
C GLU A 354 1.56 28.04 -36.70
N ASP A 355 1.78 28.47 -37.94
CA ASP A 355 1.40 27.75 -39.16
C ASP A 355 2.05 26.36 -39.30
N LYS A 356 3.23 26.15 -38.69
CA LYS A 356 3.92 24.85 -38.69
C LYS A 356 3.29 23.83 -37.73
N LEU A 357 2.49 24.28 -36.76
CA LEU A 357 1.94 23.45 -35.68
C LEU A 357 0.51 22.99 -35.96
N ILE A 358 -0.23 23.76 -36.76
CA ILE A 358 -1.64 23.52 -37.12
C ILE A 358 -1.82 22.12 -37.76
N PHE A 359 -0.83 21.66 -38.54
CA PHE A 359 -0.90 20.38 -39.26
C PHE A 359 -0.44 19.16 -38.44
N MET A 360 0.09 19.35 -37.23
CA MET A 360 0.74 18.28 -36.45
C MET A 360 -0.09 17.81 -35.22
N GLU A 361 -1.05 18.61 -34.76
CA GLU A 361 -1.94 18.29 -33.62
C GLU A 361 -2.78 17.00 -33.75
N PRO A 362 -3.33 16.65 -34.93
CA PRO A 362 -4.14 15.43 -35.07
C PRO A 362 -3.32 14.14 -35.02
N LEU A 363 -2.01 14.20 -35.33
CA LEU A 363 -1.18 13.04 -35.66
C LEU A 363 -0.30 12.51 -34.50
N LEU A 364 -0.32 13.15 -33.34
CA LEU A 364 0.55 12.77 -32.21
C LEU A 364 -0.18 11.81 -31.25
N GLU A 365 0.22 10.54 -31.31
CA GLU A 365 0.01 9.52 -30.26
C GLU A 365 0.94 9.80 -29.06
N GLU A 366 0.60 9.27 -27.87
CA GLU A 366 1.47 9.38 -26.70
C GLU A 366 2.88 8.90 -27.04
N PRO A 367 3.95 9.62 -26.64
CA PRO A 367 5.31 9.11 -26.83
C PRO A 367 5.43 7.77 -26.11
N THR A 368 5.55 6.69 -26.90
CA THR A 368 5.65 5.32 -26.40
C THR A 368 6.77 5.24 -25.38
N LYS A 369 6.46 4.75 -24.17
CA LYS A 369 7.43 4.55 -23.08
C LYS A 369 8.62 3.73 -23.60
N GLY A 370 9.79 4.36 -23.73
CA GLY A 370 11.07 3.65 -23.83
C GLY A 370 11.93 3.85 -25.09
N LYS A 371 11.58 4.71 -26.06
CA LYS A 371 12.49 5.05 -27.18
C LYS A 371 13.17 6.42 -26.97
N PRO A 372 14.45 6.59 -27.38
CA PRO A 372 15.11 7.89 -27.35
C PRO A 372 14.35 8.87 -28.25
N ASP A 373 14.06 10.04 -27.70
CA ASP A 373 13.11 11.00 -28.24
C ASP A 373 13.71 11.72 -29.47
N LYS A 374 13.58 11.10 -30.65
CA LYS A 374 13.89 11.70 -31.96
C LYS A 374 12.85 12.73 -32.43
N SER A 375 11.98 13.21 -31.53
CA SER A 375 10.96 14.19 -31.89
C SER A 375 11.57 15.56 -32.18
N THR A 376 11.11 16.20 -33.26
CA THR A 376 11.53 17.56 -33.59
C THR A 376 10.96 18.56 -32.57
N PRO A 377 11.58 19.74 -32.38
CA PRO A 377 11.05 20.77 -31.48
C PRO A 377 9.58 21.12 -31.75
N GLU A 378 9.14 21.09 -33.01
CA GLU A 378 7.76 21.31 -33.43
C GLU A 378 6.82 20.21 -32.93
N GLN A 379 7.22 18.93 -33.01
CA GLN A 379 6.43 17.81 -32.50
C GLN A 379 6.26 17.87 -30.98
N ARG A 380 7.32 18.26 -30.25
CA ARG A 380 7.26 18.43 -28.79
C ARG A 380 6.31 19.56 -28.39
N MET A 381 6.35 20.67 -29.13
CA MET A 381 5.50 21.82 -28.88
C MET A 381 4.03 21.49 -29.16
N ALA A 382 3.71 20.89 -30.32
CA ALA A 382 2.36 20.45 -30.65
C ALA A 382 1.79 19.45 -29.62
N TYR A 383 2.60 18.52 -29.11
CA TYR A 383 2.19 17.59 -28.06
C TYR A 383 1.88 18.31 -26.74
N LEU A 384 2.72 19.27 -26.31
CA LEU A 384 2.49 20.06 -25.10
C LEU A 384 1.19 20.88 -25.19
N ARG A 385 0.93 21.51 -26.34
CA ARG A 385 -0.30 22.27 -26.63
C ARG A 385 -1.54 21.40 -26.59
N LYS A 386 -1.54 20.27 -27.30
CA LYS A 386 -2.64 19.30 -27.29
C LYS A 386 -2.94 18.80 -25.87
N LYS A 387 -1.90 18.45 -25.12
CA LYS A 387 -2.04 17.97 -23.73
C LYS A 387 -2.63 19.04 -22.82
N PHE A 388 -2.19 20.30 -22.98
CA PHE A 388 -2.72 21.41 -22.20
C PHE A 388 -4.17 21.74 -22.58
N ALA A 389 -4.52 21.74 -23.87
CA ALA A 389 -5.90 21.92 -24.34
C ALA A 389 -6.84 20.83 -23.80
N LEU A 390 -6.43 19.56 -23.82
CA LEU A 390 -7.20 18.47 -23.20
C LEU A 390 -7.39 18.67 -21.69
N PHE A 391 -6.35 19.14 -21.00
CA PHE A 391 -6.43 19.45 -19.57
C PHE A 391 -7.41 20.61 -19.28
N LEU A 392 -7.35 21.69 -20.05
CA LEU A 392 -8.29 22.83 -19.94
C LEU A 392 -9.73 22.36 -20.13
N ARG A 393 -9.96 21.52 -21.15
CA ARG A 393 -11.29 20.98 -21.47
C ARG A 393 -11.87 20.16 -20.31
N GLY A 394 -11.04 19.30 -19.71
CA GLY A 394 -11.44 18.45 -18.57
C GLY A 394 -11.52 19.19 -17.24
N SER A 395 -10.89 20.37 -17.10
CA SER A 395 -10.79 21.12 -15.84
C SER A 395 -11.59 22.43 -15.85
N SER A 396 -12.53 22.55 -16.79
CA SER A 396 -13.25 23.79 -17.08
C SER A 396 -13.94 24.41 -15.86
N PHE A 397 -14.60 23.61 -15.01
CA PHE A 397 -15.27 24.08 -13.80
C PHE A 397 -14.32 24.73 -12.76
N TYR A 398 -13.09 24.22 -12.66
CA TYR A 398 -12.13 24.65 -11.64
C TYR A 398 -11.33 25.90 -12.04
N LEU A 399 -11.34 26.25 -13.33
CA LEU A 399 -10.55 27.33 -13.91
C LEU A 399 -11.36 28.60 -14.22
N ILE A 400 -12.67 28.61 -13.94
CA ILE A 400 -13.59 29.73 -14.21
C ILE A 400 -13.08 31.03 -13.58
N ASP A 401 -12.55 31.01 -12.36
CA ASP A 401 -12.12 32.24 -11.69
C ASP A 401 -10.77 32.76 -12.24
N ASN A 402 -9.92 31.86 -12.76
CA ASN A 402 -8.55 32.15 -13.16
C ASN A 402 -8.35 32.39 -14.67
N HIS A 403 -9.37 32.15 -15.49
CA HIS A 403 -9.26 32.26 -16.95
C HIS A 403 -8.75 33.65 -17.42
N LYS A 404 -9.16 34.75 -16.76
CA LYS A 404 -8.71 36.11 -17.13
C LYS A 404 -7.22 36.32 -16.90
N ALA A 405 -6.70 35.82 -15.78
CA ALA A 405 -5.28 35.91 -15.45
C ALA A 405 -4.43 35.11 -16.46
N LEU A 406 -4.88 33.90 -16.80
CA LEU A 406 -4.24 33.04 -17.80
C LEU A 406 -4.28 33.69 -19.20
N LEU A 407 -5.41 34.29 -19.60
CA LEU A 407 -5.56 35.00 -20.88
C LEU A 407 -4.62 36.21 -20.99
N ASN A 408 -4.47 36.98 -19.91
CA ASN A 408 -3.56 38.12 -19.89
C ASN A 408 -2.10 37.69 -20.08
N LYS A 409 -1.68 36.58 -19.48
CA LYS A 409 -0.31 36.05 -19.63
C LYS A 409 0.00 35.62 -21.07
N ILE A 410 -0.98 35.08 -21.79
CA ILE A 410 -0.77 34.55 -23.15
C ILE A 410 -1.15 35.53 -24.26
N LYS A 411 -1.52 36.78 -23.93
CA LYS A 411 -2.03 37.77 -24.89
C LYS A 411 -1.10 37.94 -26.10
N ASP A 412 0.20 38.03 -25.85
CA ASP A 412 1.22 38.31 -26.86
C ASP A 412 1.78 37.04 -27.54
N TYR A 413 1.35 35.85 -27.10
CA TYR A 413 1.82 34.58 -27.63
C TYR A 413 0.88 34.00 -28.72
N PRO A 414 1.41 33.32 -29.76
CA PRO A 414 0.63 32.66 -30.80
C PRO A 414 0.07 31.31 -30.31
N LEU A 415 -0.77 31.36 -29.27
CA LEU A 415 -1.39 30.20 -28.60
C LEU A 415 -2.90 30.19 -28.81
N ARG A 416 -3.33 30.00 -30.06
CA ARG A 416 -4.72 30.17 -30.46
C ARG A 416 -5.72 29.19 -29.86
N TYR A 417 -5.47 27.88 -29.89
CA TYR A 417 -6.40 26.87 -29.33
C TYR A 417 -6.55 27.03 -27.82
N GLU A 418 -5.48 27.38 -27.12
CA GLU A 418 -5.48 27.64 -25.69
C GLU A 418 -6.28 28.90 -25.36
N LYS A 419 -6.13 29.97 -26.14
CA LYS A 419 -6.94 31.19 -26.02
C LYS A 419 -8.42 30.90 -26.24
N ILE A 420 -8.73 30.04 -27.20
CA ILE A 420 -10.10 29.60 -27.49
C ILE A 420 -10.69 28.86 -26.28
N GLU A 421 -10.01 27.84 -25.77
CA GLU A 421 -10.48 27.05 -24.63
C GLU A 421 -10.59 27.90 -23.35
N LEU A 422 -9.67 28.83 -23.10
CA LEU A 422 -9.77 29.74 -21.96
C LEU A 422 -10.93 30.74 -22.07
N ASN A 423 -11.21 31.27 -23.26
CA ASN A 423 -12.40 32.08 -23.50
C ASN A 423 -13.69 31.24 -23.38
N ALA A 424 -13.64 29.96 -23.79
CA ALA A 424 -14.74 29.01 -23.59
C ALA A 424 -15.05 28.80 -22.10
N ILE A 425 -14.01 28.61 -21.28
CA ILE A 425 -14.12 28.46 -19.81
C ILE A 425 -14.72 29.72 -19.17
N GLY A 426 -14.30 30.91 -19.62
CA GLY A 426 -14.79 32.19 -19.12
C GLY A 426 -16.20 32.58 -19.57
N GLY A 427 -16.86 31.80 -20.43
CA GLY A 427 -18.15 32.15 -21.02
C GLY A 427 -18.08 33.20 -22.15
N ASN A 428 -16.89 33.66 -22.53
CA ASN A 428 -16.65 34.63 -23.60
C ASN A 428 -16.70 33.95 -24.97
N HIS A 429 -17.85 33.39 -25.32
CA HIS A 429 -18.00 32.56 -26.52
C HIS A 429 -17.85 33.35 -27.83
N GLU A 430 -18.21 34.64 -27.85
CA GLU A 430 -18.05 35.51 -29.02
C GLU A 430 -16.58 35.64 -29.44
N GLU A 431 -15.69 35.92 -28.48
CA GLU A 431 -14.25 36.03 -28.74
C GLU A 431 -13.63 34.67 -29.10
N ALA A 432 -14.07 33.59 -28.46
CA ALA A 432 -13.63 32.24 -28.82
C ALA A 432 -14.01 31.88 -30.28
N ILE A 433 -15.22 32.24 -30.72
CA ILE A 433 -15.71 31.99 -32.08
C ILE A 433 -14.95 32.86 -33.10
N ARG A 434 -14.73 34.15 -32.79
CA ARG A 434 -13.89 35.05 -33.61
C ARG A 434 -12.47 34.51 -33.77
N LEU A 435 -11.90 33.96 -32.69
CA LEU A 435 -10.60 33.30 -32.73
C LEU A 435 -10.63 32.01 -33.55
N PHE A 436 -11.66 31.18 -33.49
CA PHE A 436 -11.79 29.98 -34.34
C PHE A 436 -11.92 30.32 -35.82
N ARG A 437 -12.59 31.42 -36.19
CA ARG A 437 -12.84 31.75 -37.59
C ARG A 437 -11.59 32.17 -38.37
N LYS A 438 -10.56 32.68 -37.69
CA LYS A 438 -9.26 33.05 -38.30
C LYS A 438 -8.47 31.86 -38.91
N SER A 439 -8.90 30.59 -38.77
CA SER A 439 -8.21 29.38 -39.31
C SER A 439 -8.90 28.84 -40.56
N SER A 440 -9.98 29.48 -41.00
CA SER A 440 -10.76 29.00 -42.15
C SER A 440 -11.45 27.64 -41.95
N ASP A 441 -11.50 27.08 -40.74
CA ASP A 441 -12.20 25.83 -40.45
C ASP A 441 -13.62 26.11 -39.91
N THR A 442 -14.58 26.20 -40.83
CA THR A 442 -16.01 26.43 -40.49
C THR A 442 -16.66 25.23 -39.83
N GLU A 443 -16.18 24.02 -40.12
CA GLU A 443 -16.77 22.78 -39.60
C GLU A 443 -16.37 22.56 -38.13
N ALA A 444 -15.13 22.90 -37.76
CA ALA A 444 -14.69 22.87 -36.37
C ALA A 444 -15.45 23.87 -35.48
N VAL A 445 -15.83 25.03 -36.01
CA VAL A 445 -16.62 26.05 -35.28
C VAL A 445 -18.03 25.52 -34.99
N GLU A 446 -18.70 24.94 -35.99
CA GLU A 446 -20.01 24.33 -35.82
C GLU A 446 -19.95 23.13 -34.85
N LYS A 447 -18.90 22.32 -34.95
CA LYS A 447 -18.63 21.24 -33.98
C LYS A 447 -18.47 21.81 -32.57
N TYR A 448 -17.66 22.85 -32.36
CA TYR A 448 -17.49 23.48 -31.05
C TYR A 448 -18.81 24.04 -30.48
N CYS A 449 -19.65 24.64 -31.33
CA CYS A 449 -20.95 25.19 -30.90
C CYS A 449 -22.03 24.10 -30.69
N GLY A 450 -21.97 22.99 -31.44
CA GLY A 450 -22.92 21.87 -31.38
C GLY A 450 -22.57 20.75 -30.39
N LEU A 451 -21.28 20.50 -30.11
CA LEU A 451 -20.80 19.40 -29.25
C LEU A 451 -20.94 19.67 -27.75
N TYR A 452 -20.95 20.93 -27.33
CA TYR A 452 -21.24 21.28 -25.95
C TYR A 452 -22.75 21.43 -25.77
N LYS A 453 -23.45 20.30 -25.67
CA LYS A 453 -24.53 20.24 -24.67
C LYS A 453 -23.81 20.55 -23.36
N VAL A 454 -24.14 21.66 -22.71
CA VAL A 454 -23.66 21.93 -21.35
C VAL A 454 -23.83 20.63 -20.57
N PRO A 455 -22.76 19.98 -20.09
CA PRO A 455 -22.93 18.94 -19.09
C PRO A 455 -23.45 19.70 -17.89
N VAL A 456 -24.74 19.61 -17.65
CA VAL A 456 -25.23 19.63 -16.27
C VAL A 456 -24.83 18.27 -15.71
N GLU A 457 -23.52 18.09 -15.51
CA GLU A 457 -23.00 17.11 -14.56
C GLU A 457 -22.99 17.83 -13.21
N ILE A 458 -24.17 17.88 -12.60
CA ILE A 458 -24.24 17.90 -11.15
C ILE A 458 -24.20 16.43 -10.77
N ASP A 459 -23.23 16.08 -9.93
CA ASP A 459 -23.04 14.77 -9.34
C ASP A 459 -24.38 14.13 -8.93
N ALA A 460 -24.51 12.83 -9.25
CA ALA A 460 -25.61 11.94 -8.90
C ALA A 460 -25.79 11.69 -7.38
N ALA A 461 -25.41 12.65 -6.54
CA ALA A 461 -25.58 12.66 -5.10
C ALA A 461 -26.29 13.92 -4.58
N LEU A 462 -26.60 14.90 -5.44
CA LEU A 462 -27.31 16.13 -5.06
C LEU A 462 -28.75 16.21 -5.61
N ASP A 463 -29.29 15.11 -6.16
CA ASP A 463 -30.64 15.05 -6.71
C ASP A 463 -31.73 14.91 -5.63
N GLU A 464 -31.40 14.52 -4.40
CA GLU A 464 -32.41 14.22 -3.38
C GLU A 464 -32.87 15.45 -2.56
N VAL A 465 -32.22 16.62 -2.70
CA VAL A 465 -32.53 17.83 -1.89
C VAL A 465 -32.91 19.06 -2.71
N LEU A 466 -32.74 19.04 -4.05
CA LEU A 466 -33.08 20.16 -4.94
C LEU A 466 -34.32 19.94 -5.82
N LEU A 467 -35.10 18.89 -5.56
CA LEU A 467 -36.47 18.72 -6.10
C LEU A 467 -37.50 19.52 -5.29
N GLY A 468 -37.18 20.78 -5.02
CA GLY A 468 -38.03 21.71 -4.29
C GLY A 468 -37.81 23.13 -4.79
N SER A 469 -38.27 23.42 -6.02
CA SER A 469 -38.64 24.75 -6.57
C SER A 469 -38.11 25.00 -7.98
N LEU A 470 -38.95 24.73 -8.98
CA LEU A 470 -39.29 25.64 -10.10
C LEU A 470 -38.19 26.58 -10.67
N ALA A 471 -37.05 26.06 -11.14
CA ALA A 471 -36.06 26.89 -11.85
C ALA A 471 -35.35 26.26 -13.07
N HIS A 472 -35.65 25.04 -13.49
CA HIS A 472 -34.95 24.37 -14.61
C HIS A 472 -35.78 24.12 -15.87
N PHE A 473 -37.01 24.63 -15.96
CA PHE A 473 -37.73 24.71 -17.23
C PHE A 473 -37.69 26.15 -17.74
N ASN A 474 -36.53 26.58 -18.24
CA ASN A 474 -36.52 27.64 -19.23
C ASN A 474 -36.84 26.97 -20.58
N PRO A 475 -38.02 27.20 -21.19
CA PRO A 475 -38.41 26.58 -22.45
C PRO A 475 -37.66 27.19 -23.65
N THR A 476 -36.84 28.21 -23.41
CA THR A 476 -35.98 28.83 -24.41
C THR A 476 -34.83 27.90 -24.75
N SER A 477 -34.99 27.20 -25.86
CA SER A 477 -33.98 26.37 -26.53
C SER A 477 -32.79 27.15 -27.06
N ASN A 478 -32.44 28.30 -26.48
CA ASN A 478 -31.37 29.13 -26.99
C ASN A 478 -30.03 28.62 -26.49
N ASN A 479 -29.26 28.00 -27.37
CA ASN A 479 -27.85 27.73 -27.11
C ASN A 479 -27.07 29.05 -27.32
N PRO A 480 -26.55 29.68 -26.25
CA PRO A 480 -25.90 30.99 -26.33
C PRO A 480 -24.69 31.00 -27.27
N ARG A 481 -24.04 29.85 -27.50
CA ARG A 481 -22.91 29.72 -28.44
C ARG A 481 -23.37 29.71 -29.89
N MET A 482 -24.44 28.98 -30.18
CA MET A 482 -25.06 28.95 -31.51
C MET A 482 -25.63 30.33 -31.85
N HIS A 483 -26.24 31.00 -30.88
CA HIS A 483 -26.74 32.37 -31.03
C HIS A 483 -25.62 33.39 -31.24
N ALA A 484 -24.49 33.26 -30.52
CA ALA A 484 -23.30 34.08 -30.75
C ALA A 484 -22.72 33.87 -32.16
N LEU A 485 -22.64 32.62 -32.63
CA LEU A 485 -22.21 32.30 -34.00
C LEU A 485 -23.14 32.93 -35.05
N PHE A 486 -24.46 32.87 -34.81
CA PHE A 486 -25.46 33.51 -35.64
C PHE A 486 -25.28 35.04 -35.71
N LYS A 487 -25.08 35.70 -34.56
CA LYS A 487 -24.78 37.15 -34.52
C LYS A 487 -23.53 37.52 -35.31
N ILE A 488 -22.46 36.73 -35.18
CA ILE A 488 -21.21 36.98 -35.92
C ILE A 488 -21.43 36.82 -37.44
N TYR A 489 -22.26 35.88 -37.90
CA TYR A 489 -22.60 35.78 -39.33
C TYR A 489 -23.38 36.99 -39.85
N ILE A 490 -24.27 37.56 -39.02
CA ILE A 490 -25.00 38.78 -39.35
C ILE A 490 -24.05 39.99 -39.39
N GLU A 491 -23.17 40.15 -38.40
CA GLU A 491 -22.16 41.23 -38.35
C GLU A 491 -21.26 41.23 -39.60
N GLU A 492 -20.88 40.04 -40.08
CA GLU A 492 -20.05 39.87 -41.27
C GLU A 492 -20.83 39.91 -42.60
N LYS A 493 -22.12 40.25 -42.57
CA LYS A 493 -23.02 40.33 -43.74
C LYS A 493 -23.14 39.01 -44.54
N ASN A 494 -22.90 37.86 -43.90
CA ASN A 494 -23.01 36.55 -44.54
C ASN A 494 -24.36 35.89 -44.18
N ILE A 495 -25.43 36.40 -44.80
CA ILE A 495 -26.82 36.04 -44.50
C ILE A 495 -27.10 34.58 -44.88
N ASP A 496 -26.55 34.10 -46.00
CA ASP A 496 -26.79 32.73 -46.47
C ASP A 496 -26.31 31.67 -45.48
N LYS A 497 -25.11 31.85 -44.90
CA LYS A 497 -24.58 30.95 -43.86
C LYS A 497 -25.35 31.04 -42.55
N ALA A 498 -25.82 32.23 -42.18
CA ALA A 498 -26.65 32.42 -40.99
C ALA A 498 -27.97 31.64 -41.12
N VAL A 499 -28.60 31.71 -42.29
CA VAL A 499 -29.84 30.99 -42.63
C VAL A 499 -29.63 29.48 -42.73
N GLU A 500 -28.50 29.03 -43.31
CA GLU A 500 -28.13 27.62 -43.34
C GLU A 500 -27.99 27.04 -41.92
N LEU A 501 -27.32 27.77 -41.02
CA LEU A 501 -27.14 27.40 -39.62
C LEU A 501 -28.48 27.27 -38.88
N LEU A 502 -29.39 28.23 -39.06
CA LEU A 502 -30.75 28.20 -38.49
C LEU A 502 -31.51 26.96 -38.95
N ASN A 503 -31.48 26.67 -40.26
CA ASN A 503 -32.19 25.53 -40.84
C ASN A 503 -31.58 24.17 -40.42
N LYS A 504 -30.27 24.11 -40.17
CA LYS A 504 -29.56 22.90 -39.74
C LYS A 504 -29.81 22.57 -38.27
N TYR A 505 -29.92 23.57 -37.40
CA TYR A 505 -30.08 23.37 -35.95
C TYR A 505 -31.29 24.12 -35.34
N PRO A 506 -32.53 23.87 -35.81
CA PRO A 506 -33.70 24.64 -35.39
C PRO A 506 -33.98 24.57 -33.89
N GLY A 507 -33.68 23.43 -33.25
CA GLY A 507 -33.88 23.22 -31.82
C GLY A 507 -32.85 23.84 -30.89
N SER A 508 -31.87 24.57 -31.42
CA SER A 508 -30.77 25.22 -30.66
C SER A 508 -30.87 26.74 -30.61
N PHE A 509 -31.92 27.32 -31.20
CA PHE A 509 -32.17 28.76 -31.20
C PHE A 509 -33.51 29.08 -30.54
N ASP A 510 -33.63 30.29 -29.99
CA ASP A 510 -34.93 30.87 -29.66
C ASP A 510 -35.44 31.69 -30.87
N PRO A 511 -36.57 31.30 -31.48
CA PRO A 511 -37.17 32.05 -32.59
C PRO A 511 -37.38 33.53 -32.29
N GLY A 512 -37.72 33.88 -31.06
CA GLY A 512 -37.97 35.27 -30.67
C GLY A 512 -36.70 36.13 -30.64
N LEU A 513 -35.56 35.55 -30.26
CA LEU A 513 -34.26 36.24 -30.28
C LEU A 513 -33.69 36.31 -31.70
N VAL A 514 -33.83 35.24 -32.48
CA VAL A 514 -33.40 35.21 -33.88
C VAL A 514 -34.14 36.27 -34.70
N LEU A 515 -35.46 36.42 -34.52
CA LEU A 515 -36.26 37.43 -35.23
C LEU A 515 -35.89 38.87 -34.87
N LYS A 516 -35.37 39.12 -33.65
CA LYS A 516 -34.89 40.45 -33.24
C LYS A 516 -33.54 40.81 -33.85
N ASP A 517 -32.68 39.81 -34.03
CA ASP A 517 -31.32 39.99 -34.53
C ASP A 517 -31.22 39.90 -36.07
N LEU A 518 -32.27 39.41 -36.76
CA LEU A 518 -32.31 39.29 -38.22
C LEU A 518 -32.37 40.66 -38.94
N PRO A 519 -31.57 40.89 -39.99
CA PRO A 519 -31.71 42.06 -40.83
C PRO A 519 -33.09 42.12 -41.51
N PRO A 520 -33.69 43.32 -41.67
CA PRO A 520 -35.00 43.48 -42.31
C PRO A 520 -35.02 43.11 -43.81
N GLN A 521 -33.85 42.94 -44.43
CA GLN A 521 -33.70 42.57 -45.85
C GLN A 521 -33.67 41.06 -46.09
N THR A 522 -33.83 40.23 -45.06
CA THR A 522 -33.75 38.78 -45.18
C THR A 522 -35.02 38.20 -45.80
N ASP A 523 -34.89 37.30 -46.79
CA ASP A 523 -36.05 36.64 -47.40
C ASP A 523 -36.75 35.72 -46.39
N PHE A 524 -38.03 36.00 -46.15
CA PHE A 524 -38.88 35.25 -45.22
C PHE A 524 -38.99 33.77 -45.62
N LEU A 525 -38.96 33.45 -46.91
CA LEU A 525 -39.09 32.07 -47.39
C LEU A 525 -37.95 31.19 -46.86
N GLN A 526 -36.74 31.73 -46.75
CA GLN A 526 -35.57 30.98 -46.29
C GLN A 526 -35.59 30.72 -44.77
N VAL A 527 -36.23 31.61 -44.00
CA VAL A 527 -36.36 31.53 -42.53
C VAL A 527 -37.62 30.76 -42.11
N SER A 528 -38.64 30.69 -42.98
CA SER A 528 -39.91 29.99 -42.71
C SER A 528 -39.72 28.52 -42.32
N LYS A 529 -38.77 27.82 -42.99
CA LYS A 529 -38.42 26.43 -42.71
C LYS A 529 -37.85 26.25 -41.30
N PHE A 530 -37.00 27.17 -40.85
CA PHE A 530 -36.51 27.21 -39.47
C PHE A 530 -37.67 27.42 -38.50
N LEU A 531 -38.49 28.46 -38.70
CA LEU A 531 -39.60 28.79 -37.78
C LEU A 531 -40.55 27.60 -37.61
N MET A 532 -41.00 26.98 -38.71
CA MET A 532 -41.87 25.81 -38.65
C MET A 532 -41.25 24.66 -37.87
N ASN A 533 -39.98 24.36 -38.09
CA ASN A 533 -39.30 23.27 -37.41
C ASN A 533 -39.07 23.59 -35.92
N SER A 534 -38.71 24.83 -35.59
CA SER A 534 -38.51 25.29 -34.22
C SER A 534 -39.81 25.27 -33.42
N PHE A 535 -40.93 25.73 -34.00
CA PHE A 535 -42.26 25.66 -33.37
C PHE A 535 -42.70 24.21 -33.14
N LYS A 536 -42.50 23.32 -34.12
CA LYS A 536 -42.79 21.88 -33.95
C LYS A 536 -41.98 21.28 -32.79
N LEU A 537 -40.69 21.60 -32.70
CA LEU A 537 -39.82 21.11 -31.63
C LEU A 537 -40.22 21.69 -30.27
N MET A 538 -40.58 22.97 -30.21
CA MET A 538 -41.04 23.62 -28.98
C MET A 538 -42.37 23.02 -28.48
N SER A 539 -43.33 22.82 -29.38
CA SER A 539 -44.61 22.16 -29.06
C SER A 539 -44.40 20.72 -28.60
N HIS A 540 -43.54 19.96 -29.29
CA HIS A 540 -43.19 18.60 -28.88
C HIS A 540 -42.56 18.57 -27.48
N LYS A 541 -41.60 19.45 -27.18
CA LYS A 541 -40.96 19.55 -25.86
C LYS A 541 -41.98 19.89 -24.76
N LEU A 542 -42.88 20.85 -25.02
CA LEU A 542 -43.95 21.22 -24.09
C LEU A 542 -44.90 20.04 -23.80
N HIS A 543 -45.36 19.35 -24.85
CA HIS A 543 -46.24 18.19 -24.68
C HIS A 543 -45.54 17.05 -23.92
N MET A 544 -44.28 16.75 -24.25
CA MET A 544 -43.52 15.73 -23.53
C MET A 544 -43.29 16.10 -22.07
N ALA A 545 -42.96 17.36 -21.78
CA ALA A 545 -42.80 17.84 -20.41
C ALA A 545 -44.12 17.76 -19.60
N LEU A 546 -45.26 18.00 -20.25
CA LEU A 546 -46.57 17.83 -19.61
C LEU A 546 -46.88 16.36 -19.33
N VAL A 547 -46.54 15.46 -20.26
CA VAL A 547 -46.68 14.00 -20.06
C VAL A 547 -45.82 13.54 -18.90
N THR A 548 -44.53 13.91 -18.86
CA THR A 548 -43.63 13.53 -17.77
C THR A 548 -44.10 14.10 -16.44
N TYR A 549 -44.49 15.39 -16.40
CA TYR A 549 -45.05 16.01 -15.20
C TYR A 549 -46.26 15.23 -14.65
N ASN A 550 -47.19 14.84 -15.53
CA ASN A 550 -48.38 14.10 -15.11
C ASN A 550 -48.06 12.66 -14.66
N LEU A 551 -47.08 12.01 -15.28
CA LEU A 551 -46.60 10.69 -14.85
C LEU A 551 -45.94 10.77 -13.47
N GLU A 552 -45.02 11.72 -13.26
CA GLU A 552 -44.37 11.94 -11.96
C GLU A 552 -45.38 12.29 -10.87
N LYS A 553 -46.36 13.15 -11.20
CA LYS A 553 -47.47 13.47 -10.30
C LYS A 553 -48.28 12.22 -9.94
N SER A 554 -48.56 11.35 -10.90
CA SER A 554 -49.27 10.09 -10.65
C SER A 554 -48.45 9.16 -9.76
N SER A 555 -47.15 8.98 -10.03
CA SER A 555 -46.26 8.16 -9.20
C SER A 555 -46.18 8.69 -7.77
N ASN A 556 -46.07 10.00 -7.58
CA ASN A 556 -46.05 10.64 -6.27
C ASN A 556 -47.36 10.40 -5.50
N LEU A 557 -48.52 10.51 -6.18
CA LEU A 557 -49.81 10.20 -5.57
C LEU A 557 -49.92 8.72 -5.16
N SER A 558 -49.46 7.79 -6.00
CA SER A 558 -49.43 6.36 -5.66
C SER A 558 -48.56 6.09 -4.43
N LEU A 559 -47.37 6.68 -4.36
CA LEU A 559 -46.48 6.56 -3.20
C LEU A 559 -47.12 7.14 -1.93
N LYS A 560 -47.80 8.29 -2.02
CA LYS A 560 -48.55 8.86 -0.89
C LYS A 560 -49.66 7.93 -0.40
N LEU A 561 -50.36 7.25 -1.31
CA LEU A 561 -51.38 6.27 -0.95
C LEU A 561 -50.78 5.03 -0.28
N GLU A 562 -49.63 4.54 -0.76
CA GLU A 562 -48.91 3.43 -0.13
C GLU A 562 -48.43 3.79 1.28
N ILE A 563 -47.86 4.99 1.47
CA ILE A 563 -47.49 5.50 2.79
C ILE A 563 -48.73 5.54 3.70
N GLY A 564 -49.85 6.08 3.22
CA GLY A 564 -51.10 6.12 3.99
C GLY A 564 -51.60 4.74 4.41
N LYS A 565 -51.51 3.73 3.54
CA LYS A 565 -51.86 2.33 3.88
C LYS A 565 -50.96 1.77 4.98
N ILE A 566 -49.67 2.05 4.93
CA ILE A 566 -48.71 1.61 5.96
C ILE A 566 -49.02 2.30 7.30
N GLU A 567 -49.28 3.61 7.28
CA GLU A 567 -49.64 4.39 8.47
C GLU A 567 -50.97 3.94 9.10
N GLU A 568 -51.92 3.44 8.30
CA GLU A 568 -53.20 2.91 8.79
C GLU A 568 -53.07 1.54 9.48
N THR A 569 -51.94 0.84 9.33
CA THR A 569 -51.73 -0.48 9.96
C THR A 569 -51.72 -0.38 11.49
N LYS A 570 -52.83 -0.79 12.11
CA LYS A 570 -52.94 -0.94 13.57
C LYS A 570 -52.49 -2.33 13.97
N PHE A 571 -51.80 -2.41 15.10
CA PHE A 571 -51.42 -3.69 15.71
C PHE A 571 -51.88 -3.73 17.16
N ARG A 572 -52.30 -4.91 17.59
CA ARG A 572 -52.77 -5.15 18.95
C ARG A 572 -51.63 -5.81 19.73
N ILE A 573 -51.27 -5.20 20.86
CA ILE A 573 -50.39 -5.82 21.85
C ILE A 573 -51.27 -6.29 22.99
N ASP A 574 -51.23 -7.59 23.23
CA ASP A 574 -51.92 -8.22 24.35
C ASP A 574 -50.89 -8.59 25.43
N ARG A 575 -51.38 -8.96 26.63
CA ARG A 575 -50.53 -9.35 27.77
C ARG A 575 -49.65 -10.58 27.52
N ASP A 576 -49.91 -11.32 26.45
CA ASP A 576 -49.15 -12.51 26.05
C ASP A 576 -48.17 -12.24 24.89
N THR A 577 -48.07 -11.00 24.41
CA THR A 577 -47.06 -10.65 23.41
C THR A 577 -45.66 -10.66 24.03
N VAL A 578 -44.77 -11.46 23.44
CA VAL A 578 -43.40 -11.66 23.92
C VAL A 578 -42.36 -11.00 23.01
N CYS A 579 -41.24 -10.62 23.60
CA CYS A 579 -40.07 -10.07 22.94
C CYS A 579 -39.37 -11.15 22.10
N ALA A 580 -39.08 -10.86 20.83
CA ALA A 580 -38.38 -11.79 19.94
C ALA A 580 -36.89 -12.04 20.31
N ILE A 581 -36.28 -11.19 21.14
CA ILE A 581 -34.89 -11.33 21.61
C ILE A 581 -34.83 -12.12 22.93
N SER A 582 -35.58 -11.68 23.94
CA SER A 582 -35.48 -12.21 25.31
C SER A 582 -36.56 -13.23 25.66
N GLY A 583 -37.63 -13.34 24.87
CA GLY A 583 -38.80 -14.16 25.21
C GLY A 583 -39.64 -13.60 26.36
N GLU A 584 -39.26 -12.45 26.93
CA GLU A 584 -40.00 -11.80 28.02
C GLU A 584 -41.30 -11.17 27.51
N LYS A 585 -42.34 -11.14 28.36
CA LYS A 585 -43.58 -10.43 28.06
C LYS A 585 -43.32 -8.93 27.95
N ILE A 586 -43.86 -8.28 26.93
CA ILE A 586 -43.63 -6.86 26.68
C ILE A 586 -44.32 -5.99 27.75
N GLY A 587 -45.58 -6.29 28.06
CA GLY A 587 -46.37 -5.52 29.03
C GLY A 587 -46.40 -4.02 28.69
N ASP A 588 -46.09 -3.18 29.68
CA ASP A 588 -46.06 -1.72 29.57
C ASP A 588 -44.68 -1.14 29.20
N GLN A 589 -43.75 -2.00 28.77
CA GLN A 589 -42.38 -1.57 28.44
C GLN A 589 -42.27 -1.03 27.01
N ALA A 590 -41.33 -0.11 26.79
CA ALA A 590 -41.02 0.41 25.45
C ALA A 590 -40.48 -0.69 24.52
N PHE A 591 -41.00 -0.75 23.30
CA PHE A 591 -40.66 -1.76 22.30
C PHE A 591 -40.43 -1.14 20.92
N TYR A 592 -39.67 -1.86 20.09
CA TYR A 592 -39.53 -1.61 18.65
C TYR A 592 -40.36 -2.62 17.86
N ARG A 593 -41.04 -2.14 16.82
CA ARG A 593 -41.68 -2.98 15.81
C ARG A 593 -40.89 -2.87 14.51
N TYR A 594 -40.51 -4.00 13.95
CA TYR A 594 -39.87 -4.09 12.64
C TYR A 594 -40.91 -4.24 11.53
N PRO A 595 -40.61 -3.85 10.28
CA PRO A 595 -41.53 -3.97 9.14
C PRO A 595 -42.11 -5.37 8.94
N ASN A 596 -41.34 -6.43 9.23
CA ASN A 596 -41.78 -7.83 9.19
C ASN A 596 -42.76 -8.23 10.32
N GLY A 597 -43.22 -7.29 11.15
CA GLY A 597 -44.13 -7.54 12.28
C GLY A 597 -43.46 -8.08 13.54
N THR A 598 -42.13 -8.26 13.55
CA THR A 598 -41.39 -8.70 14.74
C THR A 598 -41.35 -7.58 15.79
N ILE A 599 -41.59 -7.93 17.06
CA ILE A 599 -41.55 -6.99 18.18
C ILE A 599 -40.39 -7.37 19.12
N ALA A 600 -39.62 -6.37 19.53
CA ALA A 600 -38.53 -6.54 20.49
C ALA A 600 -38.51 -5.41 21.52
N LEU A 601 -38.14 -5.71 22.77
CA LEU A 601 -37.99 -4.70 23.81
C LEU A 601 -36.87 -3.72 23.47
N ALA A 602 -37.13 -2.42 23.63
CA ALA A 602 -36.20 -1.36 23.22
C ALA A 602 -34.84 -1.50 23.90
N LYS A 603 -34.85 -1.77 25.22
CA LYS A 603 -33.65 -2.00 26.02
C LYS A 603 -32.79 -3.15 25.47
N LYS A 604 -33.41 -4.23 24.99
CA LYS A 604 -32.69 -5.41 24.48
C LYS A 604 -32.10 -5.18 23.10
N VAL A 605 -32.75 -4.38 22.27
CA VAL A 605 -32.19 -3.94 20.98
C VAL A 605 -30.94 -3.09 21.22
N GLU A 606 -31.00 -2.12 22.14
CA GLU A 606 -29.86 -1.25 22.48
C GLU A 606 -28.67 -2.00 23.09
N GLU A 607 -28.92 -3.03 23.91
CA GLU A 607 -27.87 -3.91 24.47
C GLU A 607 -27.19 -4.79 23.40
N SER A 608 -27.89 -5.16 22.33
CA SER A 608 -27.44 -6.16 21.35
C SER A 608 -26.39 -5.68 20.33
N ARG A 609 -25.99 -4.39 20.32
CA ARG A 609 -25.12 -3.73 19.31
C ARG A 609 -25.62 -3.82 17.85
N ASP A 610 -26.66 -4.60 17.56
CA ASP A 610 -27.32 -4.62 16.27
C ASP A 610 -28.04 -3.29 16.06
N THR A 611 -27.82 -2.66 14.90
CA THR A 611 -28.40 -1.35 14.60
C THR A 611 -29.94 -1.42 14.66
N LYS A 612 -30.61 -0.34 15.08
CA LYS A 612 -32.09 -0.20 15.11
C LYS A 612 -32.82 -0.66 13.83
N TYR A 613 -32.10 -0.76 12.73
CA TYR A 613 -32.60 -1.13 11.40
C TYR A 613 -32.44 -2.62 11.05
N VAL A 614 -31.87 -3.45 11.94
CA VAL A 614 -31.67 -4.89 11.72
C VAL A 614 -32.63 -5.68 12.60
N CYS A 615 -33.42 -6.58 12.01
CA CYS A 615 -34.29 -7.46 12.78
C CYS A 615 -33.45 -8.43 13.63
N PRO A 616 -33.67 -8.54 14.95
CA PRO A 616 -32.89 -9.45 15.81
C PRO A 616 -33.13 -10.93 15.51
N LYS A 617 -34.36 -11.26 15.06
CA LYS A 617 -34.79 -12.64 14.81
C LYS A 617 -34.29 -13.16 13.45
N GLU A 618 -34.40 -12.33 12.42
CA GLU A 618 -34.10 -12.73 11.04
C GLU A 618 -32.76 -12.17 10.53
N LYS A 619 -32.12 -11.26 11.27
CA LYS A 619 -30.87 -10.55 10.93
C LYS A 619 -30.91 -9.82 9.58
N ILE A 620 -32.09 -9.38 9.17
CA ILE A 620 -32.32 -8.63 7.94
C ILE A 620 -32.12 -7.13 8.22
N ASP A 621 -31.25 -6.47 7.44
CA ASP A 621 -31.08 -5.00 7.47
C ASP A 621 -32.12 -4.35 6.54
N PHE A 622 -33.14 -3.73 7.13
CA PHE A 622 -34.24 -3.12 6.38
C PHE A 622 -33.83 -1.87 5.58
N ARG A 623 -32.60 -1.37 5.73
CA ARG A 623 -32.07 -0.30 4.86
C ARG A 623 -31.64 -0.80 3.49
N LYS A 624 -31.32 -2.10 3.37
CA LYS A 624 -30.83 -2.66 2.10
C LYS A 624 -31.95 -2.92 1.10
N GLU A 625 -33.12 -3.34 1.57
CA GLU A 625 -34.29 -3.65 0.74
C GLU A 625 -35.60 -3.25 1.46
N PRO A 626 -35.85 -1.95 1.70
CA PRO A 626 -37.03 -1.48 2.44
C PRO A 626 -38.36 -1.89 1.78
N TRP A 627 -38.40 -2.02 0.45
CA TRP A 627 -39.60 -2.34 -0.33
C TRP A 627 -40.08 -3.80 -0.24
N LYS A 628 -39.32 -4.71 0.36
CA LYS A 628 -39.72 -6.13 0.46
C LYS A 628 -40.69 -6.44 1.60
N TYR A 629 -40.87 -5.51 2.53
CA TYR A 629 -41.60 -5.73 3.80
C TYR A 629 -42.62 -4.63 4.09
N THR A 630 -42.99 -3.85 3.07
CA THR A 630 -44.04 -2.81 3.08
C THR A 630 -45.40 -3.38 2.73
#